data_AF-A0A7S4EZS1-F1
#
_entry.id   AF-A0A7S4EZS1-F1
#
_cell.length_a   1.000
_cell.length_b   1.000
_cell.length_c   1.000
_cell.angle_alpha   90.00
_cell.angle_beta   90.00
_cell.angle_gamma   90.00
#
_symmetry.space_group_name_H-M   'P 1'
#
loop_
_entity.id
_entity.type
_entity.pdbx_description
1 polymer ?
#
loop_
_entity_poly.entity_id
_entity_poly.type
_entity_poly.pdbx_seq_one_letter_code
_entity_poly.pdbx_strand_id
1 'polypeptide(L)'
;DGSGDADEKLCGDVNLAPKSKLRTKRGDKAARGSRWSWRAEVATLYNCVGGLEKLRQERPSTGFFGNGDVIGATKLLSEEFPDRAFRIRPFAARAKPKGPQSGVHKSFILVSEADGEPKQTEQWQALCAAFSAPKALLIFHLTNHYAILYALREQLLPNGNRVREVLTARKGQRPTVWMSWEEVRKVLLKWSGYKLLLVEGMA
;
A
#
# COMPACT_ATOMS: atom_id res chain seq x y z
N ASP A 1 -36.71 32.70 38.32
CA ASP A 1 -35.37 32.12 38.09
C ASP A 1 -35.51 30.67 37.67
N GLY A 2 -35.41 30.44 36.36
CA GLY A 2 -35.66 29.12 35.75
C GLY A 2 -35.60 29.26 34.23
N SER A 3 -34.41 29.13 33.66
CA SER A 3 -34.16 29.16 32.22
C SER A 3 -33.97 27.74 31.72
N GLY A 4 -34.88 27.28 30.86
CA GLY A 4 -34.83 26.02 30.15
C GLY A 4 -34.01 26.07 28.86
N ASP A 5 -33.72 24.86 28.37
CA ASP A 5 -33.04 24.50 27.12
C ASP A 5 -33.60 25.16 25.85
N ALA A 6 -32.69 25.51 24.93
CA ALA A 6 -32.86 25.32 23.48
C ALA A 6 -31.53 25.48 22.71
N ASP A 7 -31.26 24.48 21.87
CA ASP A 7 -30.56 24.48 20.57
C ASP A 7 -29.08 24.92 20.49
N GLU A 8 -28.12 24.03 20.25
CA GLU A 8 -27.84 23.23 19.03
C GLU A 8 -27.28 24.06 17.84
N LYS A 9 -26.15 23.57 17.31
CA LYS A 9 -25.44 23.95 16.06
C LYS A 9 -24.63 25.26 16.03
N LEU A 10 -23.31 25.10 16.15
CA LEU A 10 -22.32 25.82 15.33
C LEU A 10 -20.96 25.08 15.35
N CYS A 11 -20.91 23.90 14.74
CA CYS A 11 -19.64 23.36 14.22
C CYS A 11 -19.83 23.23 12.70
N GLY A 12 -19.51 24.32 11.99
CA GLY A 12 -19.50 24.31 10.53
C GLY A 12 -18.36 23.43 10.04
N ASP A 13 -18.71 22.42 9.26
CA ASP A 13 -17.79 21.55 8.53
C ASP A 13 -16.85 22.37 7.64
N VAL A 14 -15.62 22.60 8.12
CA VAL A 14 -14.53 23.07 7.26
C VAL A 14 -14.03 21.86 6.48
N ASN A 15 -14.65 21.65 5.32
CA ASN A 15 -14.35 20.61 4.37
C ASN A 15 -12.98 20.87 3.70
N LEU A 16 -11.89 20.63 4.43
CA LEU A 16 -10.52 20.66 3.91
C LEU A 16 -10.21 19.33 3.22
N ALA A 17 -10.79 19.16 2.03
CA ALA A 17 -10.37 18.11 1.10
C ALA A 17 -8.88 18.29 0.76
N PRO A 18 -7.98 17.31 1.01
CA PRO A 18 -6.62 17.41 0.53
C PRO A 18 -6.61 17.09 -0.96
N LYS A 19 -6.71 18.13 -1.80
CA LYS A 19 -6.37 18.06 -3.23
C LYS A 19 -4.86 17.79 -3.34
N SER A 20 -4.50 16.52 -3.36
CA SER A 20 -3.14 16.03 -3.55
C SER A 20 -2.68 16.26 -5.00
N LYS A 21 -2.02 17.39 -5.27
CA LYS A 21 -1.22 17.57 -6.50
C LYS A 21 -0.02 18.48 -6.26
N LEU A 22 1.03 17.93 -5.65
CA LEU A 22 2.43 18.36 -5.88
C LEU A 22 3.35 17.29 -5.31
N ARG A 23 3.56 16.21 -6.08
CA ARG A 23 4.63 15.25 -5.81
C ARG A 23 5.55 15.25 -7.02
N THR A 24 6.60 16.07 -6.94
CA THR A 24 7.69 16.08 -7.92
C THR A 24 8.38 14.72 -7.90
N LYS A 25 8.63 14.17 -9.09
CA LYS A 25 9.38 12.93 -9.30
C LYS A 25 10.75 13.05 -8.64
N ARG A 26 11.03 12.25 -7.61
CA ARG A 26 12.41 11.92 -7.24
C ARG A 26 12.93 10.93 -8.29
N GLY A 27 13.69 11.46 -9.24
CA GLY A 27 14.59 10.71 -10.10
C GLY A 27 15.95 11.38 -10.00
N ASP A 28 16.96 10.61 -9.64
CA ASP A 28 18.34 11.06 -9.55
C ASP A 28 18.80 11.63 -10.90
N LYS A 29 19.05 12.94 -10.90
CA LYS A 29 20.02 13.60 -11.77
C LYS A 29 20.77 14.61 -10.93
N ALA A 30 21.77 14.13 -10.20
CA ALA A 30 22.83 15.00 -9.74
C ALA A 30 23.66 15.44 -10.96
N ALA A 31 23.47 16.68 -11.41
CA ALA A 31 24.48 17.53 -12.07
C ALA A 31 23.83 18.79 -12.66
N ARG A 32 23.81 19.86 -11.87
CA ARG A 32 23.89 21.31 -12.21
C ARG A 32 23.22 22.08 -11.08
N GLY A 33 23.95 23.05 -10.51
CA GLY A 33 23.60 23.83 -9.30
C GLY A 33 22.10 23.99 -9.09
N SER A 34 21.53 23.06 -8.33
CA SER A 34 20.10 23.07 -8.05
C SER A 34 19.85 24.19 -7.07
N ARG A 35 19.25 25.28 -7.57
CA ARG A 35 18.79 26.39 -6.75
C ARG A 35 17.94 25.82 -5.61
N TRP A 36 18.40 26.02 -4.38
CA TRP A 36 17.74 25.50 -3.18
C TRP A 36 16.24 25.81 -3.23
N SER A 37 15.44 24.75 -3.24
CA SER A 37 13.98 24.85 -3.34
C SER A 37 13.37 24.88 -1.95
N TRP A 38 13.72 25.92 -1.18
CA TRP A 38 13.32 26.05 0.22
C TRP A 38 11.81 25.90 0.42
N ARG A 39 10.98 26.36 -0.53
CA ARG A 39 9.51 26.18 -0.47
C ARG A 39 9.10 24.71 -0.48
N ALA A 40 9.73 23.90 -1.32
CA ALA A 40 9.43 22.47 -1.41
C ALA A 40 9.93 21.73 -0.15
N GLU A 41 11.07 22.12 0.40
CA GLU A 41 11.62 21.54 1.62
C GLU A 41 10.80 21.91 2.86
N VAL A 42 10.43 23.19 3.01
CA VAL A 42 9.53 23.64 4.08
C VAL A 42 8.16 22.95 3.96
N ALA A 43 7.60 22.86 2.76
CA ALA A 43 6.35 22.10 2.56
C ALA A 43 6.52 20.62 2.93
N THR A 44 7.67 20.02 2.63
CA THR A 44 7.99 18.64 3.04
C THR A 44 8.07 18.52 4.55
N LEU A 45 8.69 19.47 5.24
CA LEU A 45 8.76 19.49 6.70
C LEU A 45 7.36 19.59 7.33
N TYR A 46 6.53 20.53 6.90
CA TYR A 46 5.14 20.65 7.40
C TYR A 46 4.33 19.39 7.12
N ASN A 47 4.54 18.77 5.96
CA ASN A 47 3.94 17.48 5.63
C ASN A 47 4.39 16.39 6.61
N CYS A 48 5.70 16.24 6.87
CA CYS A 48 6.22 15.29 7.85
C CYS A 48 5.64 15.51 9.25
N VAL A 49 5.60 16.76 9.72
CA VAL A 49 5.01 17.12 11.03
C VAL A 49 3.52 16.75 11.06
N GLY A 50 2.74 17.15 10.05
CA GLY A 50 1.31 16.81 9.97
C GLY A 50 1.05 15.30 9.87
N GLY A 51 1.95 14.54 9.23
CA GLY A 51 1.93 13.09 9.21
C GLY A 51 2.21 12.46 10.57
N LEU A 52 3.20 12.96 11.29
CA LEU A 52 3.54 12.52 12.65
C LEU A 52 2.41 12.78 13.63
N GLU A 53 1.80 13.98 13.59
CA GLU A 53 0.65 14.30 14.45
C GLU A 53 -0.52 13.34 14.20
N LYS A 54 -0.79 12.97 12.94
CA LYS A 54 -1.82 11.96 12.61
C LYS A 54 -1.50 10.55 13.13
N LEU A 55 -0.24 10.20 13.33
CA LEU A 55 0.15 8.93 13.97
C LEU A 55 0.05 8.96 15.50
N ARG A 56 0.10 10.14 16.11
CA ARG A 56 0.08 10.30 17.57
C ARG A 56 -1.33 10.45 18.15
N GLN A 57 -2.34 10.56 17.30
CA GLN A 57 -3.75 10.57 17.70
C GLN A 57 -4.16 9.23 18.32
N GLU A 58 -5.17 9.26 19.20
CA GLU A 58 -5.78 8.07 19.81
C GLU A 58 -6.19 7.02 18.76
N ARG A 59 -6.63 7.48 17.58
CA ARG A 59 -6.91 6.66 16.40
C ARG A 59 -5.91 7.00 15.30
N PRO A 60 -4.73 6.37 15.26
CA PRO A 60 -3.67 6.74 14.32
C PRO A 60 -4.12 6.53 12.87
N SER A 61 -3.72 7.47 12.00
CA SER A 61 -4.02 7.43 10.57
C SER A 61 -2.76 7.26 9.74
N THR A 62 -2.70 6.16 8.98
CA THR A 62 -1.61 5.93 8.02
C THR A 62 -1.87 6.53 6.65
N GLY A 63 -2.99 7.26 6.46
CA GLY A 63 -3.36 7.82 5.15
C GLY A 63 -2.37 8.87 4.62
N PHE A 64 -1.48 9.37 5.48
CA PHE A 64 -0.40 10.27 5.10
C PHE A 64 0.80 9.54 4.47
N PHE A 65 0.97 8.25 4.74
CA PHE A 65 2.12 7.46 4.31
C PHE A 65 1.78 6.60 3.09
N GLY A 66 2.56 6.74 2.03
CA GLY A 66 2.44 5.93 0.83
C GLY A 66 3.47 4.79 0.79
N ASN A 67 3.37 3.95 -0.23
CA ASN A 67 4.32 2.86 -0.44
C ASN A 67 5.78 3.35 -0.52
N GLY A 68 6.00 4.59 -0.97
CA GLY A 68 7.35 5.16 -1.06
C GLY A 68 7.99 5.37 0.31
N ASP A 69 7.18 5.75 1.31
CA ASP A 69 7.63 5.95 2.68
C ASP A 69 7.93 4.61 3.34
N VAL A 70 7.08 3.59 3.12
CA VAL A 70 7.34 2.21 3.56
C VAL A 70 8.63 1.66 2.93
N ILE A 71 8.83 1.89 1.62
CA ILE A 71 10.05 1.49 0.91
C ILE A 71 11.28 2.21 1.48
N GLY A 72 11.18 3.51 1.75
CA GLY A 72 12.26 4.31 2.35
C GLY A 72 12.62 3.84 3.75
N ALA A 73 11.62 3.65 4.62
CA ALA A 73 11.81 3.15 5.98
C ALA A 73 12.48 1.76 5.98
N THR A 74 12.07 0.89 5.06
CA THR A 74 12.68 -0.44 4.91
C THR A 74 14.16 -0.35 4.55
N LYS A 75 14.55 0.57 3.65
CA LYS A 75 15.97 0.77 3.30
C LYS A 75 16.78 1.21 4.51
N LEU A 76 16.28 2.19 5.26
CA LEU A 76 16.94 2.68 6.48
C LEU A 76 17.13 1.55 7.49
N LEU A 77 16.10 0.71 7.71
CA LEU A 77 16.22 -0.43 8.61
C LEU A 77 17.24 -1.47 8.10
N SER A 78 17.32 -1.69 6.78
CA SER A 78 18.33 -2.60 6.22
C SER A 78 19.76 -2.06 6.32
N GLU A 79 19.94 -0.74 6.37
CA GLU A 79 21.23 -0.07 6.60
C GLU A 79 21.61 -0.11 8.09
N GLU A 80 20.63 0.07 8.98
CA GLU A 80 20.80 0.01 10.43
C GLU A 80 21.10 -1.40 10.94
N PHE A 81 20.48 -2.43 10.34
CA PHE A 81 20.62 -3.83 10.70
C PHE A 81 21.18 -4.66 9.52
N PRO A 82 22.47 -4.52 9.18
CA PRO A 82 23.07 -5.15 8.00
C PRO A 82 23.09 -6.68 8.06
N ASP A 83 23.17 -7.25 9.26
CA ASP A 83 23.06 -8.68 9.55
C ASP A 83 21.65 -9.26 9.29
N ARG A 84 20.66 -8.38 9.15
CA ARG A 84 19.26 -8.72 8.84
C ARG A 84 18.77 -7.93 7.64
N ALA A 85 19.64 -7.69 6.66
CA ALA A 85 19.31 -6.90 5.49
C ALA A 85 18.11 -7.49 4.73
N PHE A 86 17.24 -6.61 4.26
CA PHE A 86 16.07 -6.97 3.47
C PHE A 86 15.81 -5.95 2.37
N ARG A 87 15.25 -6.45 1.26
CA ARG A 87 14.85 -5.64 0.12
C ARG A 87 13.35 -5.62 0.02
N ILE A 88 12.78 -4.44 -0.19
CA ILE A 88 11.37 -4.29 -0.54
C ILE A 88 11.20 -3.78 -1.96
N ARG A 89 10.20 -4.31 -2.64
CA ARG A 89 9.80 -3.87 -3.97
C ARG A 89 8.29 -4.02 -4.16
N PRO A 90 7.68 -3.20 -5.04
CA PRO A 90 6.37 -3.51 -5.56
C PRO A 90 6.33 -4.95 -6.11
N PHE A 91 5.25 -5.66 -5.82
CA PHE A 91 5.01 -7.04 -6.24
C PHE A 91 3.77 -7.18 -7.09
N ALA A 92 2.66 -6.53 -6.72
CA ALA A 92 1.47 -6.49 -7.56
C ALA A 92 0.84 -5.09 -7.57
N ALA A 93 0.35 -4.64 -8.73
CA ALA A 93 -0.38 -3.38 -8.84
C ALA A 93 -1.31 -3.35 -10.06
N ARG A 94 -2.20 -2.36 -10.10
CA ARG A 94 -2.99 -2.05 -11.29
C ARG A 94 -2.11 -1.71 -12.51
N ALA A 95 -2.48 -2.26 -13.66
CA ALA A 95 -1.90 -1.90 -14.95
C ALA A 95 -2.20 -0.44 -15.33
N LYS A 96 -1.20 0.28 -15.85
CA LYS A 96 -1.38 1.68 -16.26
C LYS A 96 -2.06 1.73 -17.65
N PRO A 97 -2.99 2.68 -17.89
CA PRO A 97 -3.72 2.75 -19.16
C PRO A 97 -2.88 3.09 -20.40
N LYS A 98 -1.70 3.71 -20.26
CA LYS A 98 -0.87 4.15 -21.40
C LYS A 98 0.62 4.09 -21.07
N GLY A 99 1.36 3.31 -21.86
CA GLY A 99 2.83 3.32 -21.92
C GLY A 99 3.43 1.91 -22.00
N PRO A 100 4.49 1.70 -22.80
CA PRO A 100 5.22 0.45 -22.80
C PRO A 100 5.77 0.22 -21.39
N GLN A 101 5.42 -0.92 -20.80
CA GLN A 101 5.91 -1.31 -19.47
C GLN A 101 7.28 -1.97 -19.63
N SER A 102 8.26 -1.20 -20.10
CA SER A 102 9.65 -1.65 -20.13
C SER A 102 10.20 -1.72 -18.70
N GLY A 103 10.79 -2.86 -18.35
CA GLY A 103 11.47 -3.06 -17.06
C GLY A 103 10.61 -3.65 -15.94
N VAL A 104 9.46 -4.27 -16.24
CA VAL A 104 8.71 -5.03 -15.24
C VAL A 104 9.54 -6.27 -14.88
N HIS A 105 10.06 -6.30 -13.65
CA HIS A 105 10.77 -7.46 -13.10
C HIS A 105 9.88 -8.71 -13.27
N LYS A 106 10.45 -9.87 -13.65
CA LYS A 106 9.68 -11.10 -13.93
C LYS A 106 8.71 -11.52 -12.81
N SER A 107 8.95 -11.03 -11.59
CA SER A 107 8.15 -11.30 -10.40
C SER A 107 7.13 -10.20 -10.07
N PHE A 108 6.87 -9.24 -10.96
CA PHE A 108 5.89 -8.18 -10.75
C PHE A 108 4.59 -8.47 -11.50
N ILE A 109 3.51 -8.56 -10.74
CA ILE A 109 2.17 -8.86 -11.21
C ILE A 109 1.44 -7.57 -11.58
N LEU A 110 0.88 -7.57 -12.77
CA LEU A 110 0.00 -6.51 -13.25
C LEU A 110 -1.43 -7.02 -13.27
N VAL A 111 -2.31 -6.28 -12.61
CA VAL A 111 -3.74 -6.58 -12.54
C VAL A 111 -4.50 -5.60 -13.44
N SER A 112 -5.35 -6.12 -14.30
CA SER A 112 -6.23 -5.38 -15.21
C SER A 112 -7.68 -5.87 -15.07
N GLU A 113 -8.63 -5.00 -15.38
CA GLU A 113 -10.05 -5.38 -15.49
C GLU A 113 -10.28 -6.38 -16.64
N ALA A 114 -9.40 -6.37 -17.65
CA ALA A 114 -9.48 -7.26 -18.81
C ALA A 114 -8.84 -8.66 -18.59
N ASP A 115 -8.29 -8.96 -17.41
CA ASP A 115 -7.65 -10.26 -17.18
C ASP A 115 -8.72 -11.37 -17.12
N GLY A 116 -8.68 -12.29 -18.08
CA GLY A 116 -9.46 -13.52 -18.04
C GLY A 116 -8.97 -14.51 -16.98
N GLU A 117 -9.74 -15.57 -16.75
CA GLU A 117 -9.44 -16.62 -15.76
C GLU A 117 -7.99 -17.15 -15.84
N PRO A 118 -7.44 -17.48 -17.03
CA PRO A 118 -6.08 -18.03 -17.11
C PRO A 118 -5.02 -17.06 -16.56
N LYS A 119 -5.20 -15.76 -16.82
CA LYS A 119 -4.29 -14.73 -16.33
C LYS A 119 -4.44 -14.55 -14.82
N GLN A 120 -5.66 -14.60 -14.30
CA GLN A 120 -5.89 -14.54 -12.86
C GLN A 120 -5.28 -15.76 -12.13
N THR A 121 -5.29 -16.92 -12.76
CA THR A 121 -4.60 -18.14 -12.30
C THR A 121 -3.08 -17.96 -12.29
N GLU A 122 -2.48 -17.43 -13.35
CA GLU A 122 -1.05 -17.11 -13.40
C GLU A 122 -0.65 -16.13 -12.28
N GLN A 123 -1.45 -15.08 -12.08
CA GLN A 123 -1.23 -14.09 -11.01
C GLN A 123 -1.30 -14.74 -9.62
N TRP A 124 -2.27 -15.62 -9.40
CA TRP A 124 -2.41 -16.36 -8.14
C TRP A 124 -1.22 -17.28 -7.90
N GLN A 125 -0.78 -18.03 -8.90
CA GLN A 125 0.40 -18.90 -8.80
C GLN A 125 1.67 -18.11 -8.49
N ALA A 126 1.84 -16.93 -9.11
CA ALA A 126 2.95 -16.03 -8.79
C ALA A 126 2.88 -15.53 -7.34
N LEU A 127 1.68 -15.21 -6.82
CA LEU A 127 1.47 -14.86 -5.42
C LEU A 127 1.86 -16.01 -4.48
N CYS A 128 1.41 -17.25 -4.76
CA CYS A 128 1.77 -18.43 -3.99
C CYS A 128 3.28 -18.66 -3.98
N ALA A 129 3.93 -18.58 -5.15
CA ALA A 129 5.38 -18.73 -5.25
C ALA A 129 6.13 -17.69 -4.42
N ALA A 130 5.70 -16.42 -4.44
CA ALA A 130 6.31 -15.36 -3.65
C ALA A 130 6.05 -15.51 -2.14
N PHE A 131 4.85 -15.97 -1.75
CA PHE A 131 4.48 -16.21 -0.36
C PHE A 131 5.25 -17.39 0.25
N SER A 132 5.47 -18.45 -0.54
CA SER A 132 6.21 -19.64 -0.09
C SER A 132 7.73 -19.49 -0.16
N ALA A 133 8.24 -18.39 -0.72
CA ALA A 133 9.67 -18.16 -0.79
C ALA A 133 10.26 -17.99 0.65
N PRO A 134 11.39 -18.63 0.96
CA PRO A 134 12.05 -18.43 2.24
C PRO A 134 12.39 -16.96 2.48
N LYS A 135 12.27 -16.51 3.73
CA LYS A 135 12.55 -15.13 4.15
C LYS A 135 11.78 -14.07 3.35
N ALA A 136 10.60 -14.42 2.83
CA ALA A 136 9.73 -13.50 2.10
C ALA A 136 8.50 -13.11 2.94
N LEU A 137 8.04 -11.87 2.76
CA LEU A 137 6.85 -11.32 3.38
C LEU A 137 6.10 -10.44 2.38
N LEU A 138 4.78 -10.56 2.34
CA LEU A 138 3.93 -9.72 1.51
C LEU A 138 3.15 -8.72 2.37
N ILE A 139 3.30 -7.43 2.04
CA ILE A 139 2.55 -6.32 2.64
C ILE A 139 1.51 -5.84 1.63
N PHE A 140 0.25 -5.83 2.05
CA PHE A 140 -0.88 -5.36 1.28
C PHE A 140 -1.30 -3.96 1.70
N HIS A 141 -1.27 -3.02 0.75
CA HIS A 141 -1.80 -1.69 0.93
C HIS A 141 -3.29 -1.65 0.58
N LEU A 142 -4.13 -1.53 1.60
CA LEU A 142 -5.58 -1.35 1.52
C LEU A 142 -5.96 0.13 1.62
N THR A 143 -7.27 0.44 1.66
CA THR A 143 -7.77 1.82 1.48
C THR A 143 -7.19 2.86 2.43
N ASN A 144 -6.84 2.49 3.67
CA ASN A 144 -6.19 3.35 4.67
C ASN A 144 -5.40 2.51 5.68
N HIS A 145 -4.80 1.41 5.24
CA HIS A 145 -4.16 0.43 6.13
C HIS A 145 -3.15 -0.40 5.35
N TYR A 146 -2.06 -0.77 6.01
CA TYR A 146 -1.13 -1.79 5.52
C TYR A 146 -1.28 -3.03 6.38
N ALA A 147 -1.44 -4.18 5.75
CA ALA A 147 -1.56 -5.46 6.44
C ALA A 147 -0.61 -6.48 5.82
N ILE A 148 -0.11 -7.40 6.62
CA ILE A 148 0.65 -8.55 6.13
C ILE A 148 -0.32 -9.61 5.59
N LEU A 149 0.12 -10.37 4.58
CA LEU A 149 -0.54 -11.64 4.24
C LEU A 149 0.02 -12.74 5.14
N TYR A 150 -0.86 -13.40 5.90
CA TYR A 150 -0.49 -14.39 6.91
C TYR A 150 -0.58 -15.83 6.41
N ALA A 151 -1.49 -16.10 5.47
CA ALA A 151 -1.69 -17.41 4.87
C ALA A 151 -2.37 -17.28 3.51
N LEU A 152 -2.22 -18.32 2.68
CA LEU A 152 -2.95 -18.51 1.43
C LEU A 152 -3.66 -19.85 1.48
N ARG A 153 -4.83 -19.95 0.86
CA ARG A 153 -5.48 -21.25 0.63
C ARG A 153 -6.16 -21.28 -0.74
N GLU A 154 -6.18 -22.48 -1.32
CA GLU A 154 -6.95 -22.79 -2.52
C GLU A 154 -7.77 -24.05 -2.26
N GLN A 155 -9.05 -24.02 -2.62
CA GLN A 155 -9.98 -25.14 -2.48
C GLN A 155 -10.70 -25.37 -3.81
N LEU A 156 -10.79 -26.63 -4.23
CA LEU A 156 -11.66 -27.05 -5.33
C LEU A 156 -13.01 -27.47 -4.74
N LEU A 157 -14.06 -26.76 -5.09
CA LEU A 157 -15.42 -27.07 -4.66
C LEU A 157 -16.01 -28.23 -5.48
N PRO A 158 -17.03 -28.94 -4.97
CA PRO A 158 -17.66 -30.05 -5.70
C PRO A 158 -18.27 -29.66 -7.05
N ASN A 159 -18.64 -28.40 -7.24
CA ASN A 159 -19.15 -27.87 -8.51
C ASN A 159 -18.04 -27.54 -9.54
N GLY A 160 -16.77 -27.86 -9.22
CA GLY A 160 -15.61 -27.58 -10.07
C GLY A 160 -15.05 -26.16 -9.92
N ASN A 161 -15.68 -25.28 -9.13
CA ASN A 161 -15.18 -23.93 -8.92
C ASN A 161 -13.98 -23.93 -7.97
N ARG A 162 -12.99 -23.07 -8.27
CA ARG A 162 -11.84 -22.83 -7.39
C ARG A 162 -12.11 -21.62 -6.52
N VAL A 163 -11.92 -21.78 -5.22
CA VAL A 163 -11.92 -20.69 -4.24
C VAL A 163 -10.49 -20.41 -3.83
N ARG A 164 -10.04 -19.17 -4.00
CA ARG A 164 -8.69 -18.71 -3.67
C ARG A 164 -8.79 -17.57 -2.68
N GLU A 165 -8.12 -17.69 -1.55
CA GLU A 165 -8.27 -16.72 -0.46
C GLU A 165 -6.93 -16.43 0.22
N VAL A 166 -6.80 -15.18 0.67
CA VAL A 166 -5.66 -14.69 1.46
C VAL A 166 -6.12 -14.37 2.88
N LEU A 167 -5.39 -14.85 3.88
CA LEU A 167 -5.60 -14.47 5.26
C LEU A 167 -4.88 -13.15 5.52
N THR A 168 -5.62 -12.10 5.87
CA THR A 168 -5.05 -10.80 6.19
C THR A 168 -5.86 -10.09 7.28
N ALA A 169 -5.30 -8.99 7.81
CA ALA A 169 -6.00 -8.13 8.75
C ALA A 169 -6.76 -7.03 7.99
N ARG A 170 -8.01 -6.75 8.41
CA ARG A 170 -8.65 -5.47 8.09
C ARG A 170 -8.37 -4.46 9.21
N LYS A 171 -8.67 -3.18 8.95
CA LYS A 171 -8.41 -2.08 9.89
C LYS A 171 -8.97 -2.42 11.29
N GLY A 172 -8.08 -2.41 12.29
CA GLY A 172 -8.44 -2.65 13.70
C GLY A 172 -8.75 -4.10 14.06
N GLN A 173 -8.51 -5.05 13.16
CA GLN A 173 -8.76 -6.48 13.39
C GLN A 173 -7.45 -7.26 13.49
N ARG A 174 -7.44 -8.31 14.31
CA ARG A 174 -6.43 -9.40 14.20
C ARG A 174 -6.63 -10.11 12.86
N PRO A 175 -5.62 -10.85 12.33
CA PRO A 175 -5.79 -11.57 11.07
C PRO A 175 -6.83 -12.70 11.22
N THR A 176 -8.07 -12.38 10.89
CA THR A 176 -9.21 -13.31 10.99
C THR A 176 -9.96 -13.43 9.68
N VAL A 177 -9.62 -12.61 8.67
CA VAL A 177 -10.38 -12.52 7.43
C VAL A 177 -9.68 -13.27 6.32
N TRP A 178 -10.37 -14.28 5.79
CA TRP A 178 -10.08 -14.87 4.49
C TRP A 178 -10.72 -14.00 3.41
N MET A 179 -9.89 -13.24 2.69
CA MET A 179 -10.30 -12.35 1.61
C MET A 179 -10.13 -13.08 0.28
N SER A 180 -11.18 -13.09 -0.54
CA SER A 180 -11.11 -13.77 -1.85
C SER A 180 -10.10 -13.10 -2.78
N TRP A 181 -9.51 -13.87 -3.69
CA TRP A 181 -8.55 -13.35 -4.67
C TRP A 181 -9.19 -12.27 -5.57
N GLU A 182 -10.46 -12.43 -5.91
CA GLU A 182 -11.23 -11.43 -6.65
C GLU A 182 -11.37 -10.12 -5.86
N GLU A 183 -11.57 -10.19 -4.55
CA GLU A 183 -11.61 -9.00 -3.69
C GLU A 183 -10.22 -8.32 -3.62
N VAL A 184 -9.14 -9.09 -3.46
CA VAL A 184 -7.77 -8.56 -3.51
C VAL A 184 -7.54 -7.80 -4.82
N ARG A 185 -7.91 -8.40 -5.96
CA ARG A 185 -7.81 -7.77 -7.28
C ARG A 185 -8.66 -6.50 -7.36
N LYS A 186 -9.91 -6.52 -6.89
CA LYS A 186 -10.79 -5.33 -6.83
C LYS A 186 -10.15 -4.18 -6.04
N VAL A 187 -9.52 -4.48 -4.90
CA VAL A 187 -8.79 -3.47 -4.11
C VAL A 187 -7.63 -2.89 -4.93
N LEU A 188 -6.77 -3.73 -5.52
CA LEU A 188 -5.66 -3.27 -6.36
C LEU A 188 -6.11 -2.40 -7.54
N LEU A 189 -7.25 -2.74 -8.15
CA LEU A 189 -7.83 -2.00 -9.27
C LEU A 189 -8.42 -0.64 -8.86
N LYS A 190 -8.87 -0.49 -7.60
CA LYS A 190 -9.56 0.72 -7.12
C LYS A 190 -8.70 1.99 -7.19
N TRP A 191 -7.40 1.90 -6.91
CA TRP A 191 -6.49 3.05 -6.95
C TRP A 191 -5.07 2.63 -7.31
N SER A 192 -4.40 3.42 -8.15
CA SER A 192 -3.04 3.15 -8.62
C SER A 192 -1.97 3.17 -7.50
N GLY A 193 -2.33 3.72 -6.33
CA GLY A 193 -1.52 3.68 -5.13
C GLY A 193 -1.60 2.36 -4.36
N TYR A 194 -2.64 1.54 -4.53
CA TYR A 194 -2.74 0.24 -3.86
C TYR A 194 -1.84 -0.79 -4.55
N LYS A 195 -1.08 -1.51 -3.73
CA LYS A 195 -0.06 -2.47 -4.17
C LYS A 195 0.06 -3.60 -3.16
N LEU A 196 0.50 -4.75 -3.65
CA LEU A 196 1.27 -5.69 -2.84
C LEU A 196 2.74 -5.29 -2.91
N LEU A 197 3.40 -5.24 -1.77
CA LEU A 197 4.85 -5.06 -1.65
C LEU A 197 5.42 -6.40 -1.19
N LEU A 198 6.50 -6.84 -1.81
CA LEU A 198 7.26 -8.00 -1.37
C LEU A 198 8.52 -7.53 -0.67
N VAL A 199 8.71 -8.02 0.55
CA VAL A 199 9.93 -7.89 1.34
C VAL A 199 10.65 -9.23 1.27
N GLU A 200 11.94 -9.22 0.93
CA GLU A 200 12.79 -10.40 0.77
C GLU A 200 14.03 -10.21 1.66
N GLY A 201 14.33 -11.16 2.54
CA GLY A 201 15.59 -11.19 3.28
C GLY A 201 16.78 -11.44 2.32
N MET A 202 17.90 -10.76 2.57
CA MET A 202 19.12 -10.80 1.73
C MET A 202 20.21 -11.74 2.27
N ALA A 203 19.92 -12.44 3.38
CA ALA A 203 20.82 -13.39 4.04
C ALA A 203 20.59 -14.84 3.60
#